data_AF-A0A2N7RM97-F1
#
_entry.id   AF-A0A2N7RM97-F1
#
_cell.length_a   1.000
_cell.length_b   1.000
_cell.length_c   1.000
_cell.angle_alpha   90.00
_cell.angle_beta   90.00
_cell.angle_gamma   90.00
#
_symmetry.space_group_name_H-M   'P 1'
#
loop_
_entity.id
_entity.type
_entity.pdbx_description
1 polymer ?
#
loop_
_entity_poly.entity_id
_entity_poly.type
_entity_poly.pdbx_seq_one_letter_code
_entity_poly.pdbx_strand_id
1 'polypeptide(L)'
;MSIVNANTARLSAVLLLLLAGNAAQAQGQKGQSMEERLRAELRNVTAQLQQTRGELELLKAKGAPAAKAAPAAAPASDALKKDLARSQSQLAQERAQREQLAQEQQRSTAAAQEAAASLAQYRQASAQLTASGKQLEAERVRLDGEVTAQRGALARCESKNAQLYATGQEILHAYEGLDVLDVMRARQPFAAQSRVKLEQIAQQYGDQLYQGRFDARQTEAAATPAAPAPQ
;
A
#
# COMPACT_ATOMS: atom_id res chain seq x y z
N MET A 1 -21.75 2.97 52.27
CA MET A 1 -21.48 3.76 51.05
C MET A 1 -21.92 2.94 49.83
N SER A 2 -23.20 2.56 49.77
CA SER A 2 -23.70 1.53 48.84
C SER A 2 -25.01 1.90 48.14
N ILE A 3 -25.40 3.19 48.18
CA ILE A 3 -26.65 3.69 47.60
C ILE A 3 -26.41 4.36 46.22
N VAL A 4 -25.15 4.61 45.84
CA VAL A 4 -24.82 5.33 44.59
C VAL A 4 -24.77 4.41 43.35
N ASN A 5 -24.53 3.10 43.51
CA ASN A 5 -24.35 2.18 42.38
C ASN A 5 -25.65 1.65 41.74
N ALA A 6 -26.82 1.85 42.35
CA ALA A 6 -28.10 1.38 41.79
C ALA A 6 -28.73 2.39 40.81
N ASN A 7 -28.28 3.66 40.83
CA ASN A 7 -28.91 4.74 40.09
C ASN A 7 -28.28 4.95 38.69
N THR A 8 -27.00 4.61 38.54
CA THR A 8 -26.28 4.72 37.26
C THR A 8 -26.71 3.64 36.25
N ALA A 9 -27.04 2.44 36.72
CA ALA A 9 -27.53 1.35 35.86
C ALA A 9 -28.96 1.58 35.31
N ARG A 10 -29.78 2.39 36.00
CA ARG A 10 -31.14 2.75 35.51
C ARG A 10 -31.12 3.91 34.52
N LEU A 11 -30.09 4.77 34.57
CA LEU A 11 -29.91 5.89 33.65
C LEU A 11 -29.41 5.46 32.26
N SER A 12 -28.65 4.37 32.16
CA SER A 12 -28.18 3.83 30.87
C SER A 12 -29.24 3.06 30.07
N ALA A 13 -30.31 2.58 30.73
CA ALA A 13 -31.40 1.87 30.07
C ALA A 13 -32.48 2.80 29.45
N VAL A 14 -32.56 4.05 29.90
CA VAL A 14 -33.54 5.03 29.38
C VAL A 14 -33.01 5.78 28.15
N LEU A 15 -31.68 5.88 27.99
CA LEU A 15 -31.07 6.59 26.85
C LEU A 15 -31.05 5.76 25.55
N LEU A 16 -31.17 4.43 25.64
CA LEU A 16 -31.22 3.53 24.48
C LEU A 16 -32.64 3.24 23.96
N LEU A 17 -33.68 3.73 24.63
CA LEU A 17 -35.09 3.62 24.22
C LEU A 17 -35.66 4.89 23.56
N LEU A 18 -34.88 5.97 23.48
CA LEU A 18 -35.29 7.23 22.82
C LEU A 18 -34.82 7.39 21.36
N LEU A 19 -34.01 6.47 20.83
CA LEU A 19 -33.49 6.53 19.45
C LEU A 19 -34.25 5.64 18.44
N ALA A 20 -35.30 4.94 18.85
CA ALA A 20 -36.08 4.05 17.97
C ALA A 20 -37.45 4.62 17.52
N GLY A 21 -37.76 5.88 17.83
CA GLY A 21 -39.08 6.49 17.59
C GLY A 21 -39.27 7.29 16.29
N ASN A 22 -38.23 7.50 15.47
CA ASN A 22 -38.30 8.46 14.35
C ASN A 22 -38.23 7.84 12.93
N ALA A 23 -38.47 6.54 12.78
CA ALA A 23 -38.31 5.86 11.48
C ALA A 23 -39.62 5.42 10.79
N ALA A 24 -40.79 5.93 11.19
CA ALA A 24 -42.07 5.43 10.65
C ALA A 24 -43.10 6.49 10.19
N GLN A 25 -42.73 7.76 10.02
CA GLN A 25 -43.64 8.76 9.41
C GLN A 25 -42.90 9.75 8.51
N ALA A 26 -42.50 9.32 7.31
CA ALA A 26 -42.12 10.26 6.25
C ALA A 26 -42.15 9.65 4.84
N GLN A 27 -43.20 8.89 4.49
CA GLN A 27 -43.36 8.40 3.12
C GLN A 27 -44.82 8.57 2.68
N GLY A 28 -45.16 9.76 2.16
CA GLY A 28 -46.47 10.00 1.57
C GLY A 28 -46.98 11.43 1.52
N GLN A 29 -46.17 12.44 1.13
CA GLN A 29 -46.68 13.78 0.75
C GLN A 29 -45.56 14.66 0.15
N LYS A 30 -45.05 14.32 -1.04
CA LYS A 30 -44.03 15.12 -1.75
C LYS A 30 -44.57 15.98 -2.90
N GLY A 31 -45.90 16.08 -3.08
CA GLY A 31 -46.51 16.88 -4.15
C GLY A 31 -47.23 18.16 -3.73
N GLN A 32 -47.75 18.24 -2.50
CA GLN A 32 -48.51 19.41 -2.00
C GLN A 32 -47.64 20.40 -1.21
N SER A 33 -46.41 20.02 -0.85
CA SER A 33 -45.62 20.73 0.15
C SER A 33 -44.77 21.89 -0.38
N MET A 34 -44.47 21.99 -1.68
CA MET A 34 -43.65 23.09 -2.22
C MET A 34 -44.47 24.37 -2.42
N GLU A 35 -45.66 24.29 -3.02
CA GLU A 35 -46.53 25.47 -3.22
C GLU A 35 -47.13 25.99 -1.91
N GLU A 36 -47.45 25.10 -0.97
CA GLU A 36 -47.88 25.48 0.39
C GLU A 36 -46.74 26.13 1.17
N ARG A 37 -45.49 25.66 1.00
CA ARG A 37 -44.31 26.32 1.56
C ARG A 37 -44.07 27.69 0.94
N LEU A 38 -44.16 27.85 -0.38
CA LEU A 38 -44.04 29.17 -1.03
C LEU A 38 -45.14 30.14 -0.58
N ARG A 39 -46.38 29.66 -0.41
CA ARG A 39 -47.48 30.48 0.12
C ARG A 39 -47.28 30.83 1.59
N ALA A 40 -46.71 29.92 2.40
CA ALA A 40 -46.35 30.22 3.78
C ALA A 40 -45.19 31.23 3.85
N GLU A 41 -44.21 31.10 2.97
CA GLU A 41 -43.06 32.00 2.86
C GLU A 41 -43.49 33.40 2.41
N LEU A 42 -44.38 33.52 1.41
CA LEU A 42 -44.96 34.79 1.01
C LEU A 42 -45.81 35.44 2.11
N ARG A 43 -46.62 34.67 2.85
CA ARG A 43 -47.36 35.19 4.01
C ARG A 43 -46.41 35.67 5.11
N ASN A 44 -45.32 34.94 5.34
CA ASN A 44 -44.31 35.31 6.32
C ASN A 44 -43.55 36.58 5.92
N VAL A 45 -43.15 36.72 4.65
CA VAL A 45 -42.52 37.94 4.12
C VAL A 45 -43.49 39.14 4.18
N THR A 46 -44.77 38.92 3.91
CA THR A 46 -45.79 39.97 4.02
C THR A 46 -45.99 40.40 5.47
N ALA A 47 -45.99 39.44 6.41
CA ALA A 47 -46.03 39.71 7.84
C ALA A 47 -44.78 40.47 8.30
N GLN A 48 -43.58 40.09 7.83
CA GLN A 48 -42.34 40.82 8.10
C GLN A 48 -42.37 42.25 7.54
N LEU A 49 -42.93 42.47 6.34
CA LEU A 49 -43.06 43.81 5.78
C LEU A 49 -44.06 44.67 6.57
N GLN A 50 -45.16 44.09 7.05
CA GLN A 50 -46.09 44.80 7.91
C GLN A 50 -45.50 45.09 9.30
N GLN A 51 -44.75 44.14 9.85
CA GLN A 51 -44.07 44.30 11.13
C GLN A 51 -42.97 45.35 11.05
N THR A 52 -42.12 45.34 10.02
CA THR A 52 -41.07 46.35 9.81
C THR A 52 -41.64 47.73 9.50
N ARG A 53 -42.76 47.82 8.78
CA ARG A 53 -43.51 49.09 8.62
C ARG A 53 -44.09 49.57 9.94
N GLY A 54 -44.66 48.65 10.73
CA GLY A 54 -45.15 48.93 12.07
C GLY A 54 -44.04 49.43 12.99
N GLU A 55 -42.88 48.78 12.96
CA GLU A 55 -41.69 49.18 13.70
C GLU A 55 -41.16 50.55 13.23
N LEU A 56 -41.12 50.82 11.92
CA LEU A 56 -40.75 52.13 11.37
C LEU A 56 -41.73 53.24 11.79
N GLU A 57 -43.03 52.98 11.77
CA GLU A 57 -44.03 53.94 12.21
C GLU A 57 -43.99 54.13 13.73
N LEU A 58 -43.71 53.09 14.50
CA LEU A 58 -43.54 53.15 15.96
C LEU A 58 -42.22 53.86 16.33
N LEU A 59 -41.17 53.71 15.53
CA LEU A 59 -39.91 54.46 15.61
C LEU A 59 -40.10 55.93 15.22
N LYS A 60 -40.85 56.24 14.17
CA LYS A 60 -41.21 57.63 13.79
C LYS A 60 -42.10 58.29 14.85
N ALA A 61 -43.08 57.58 15.38
CA ALA A 61 -43.97 58.05 16.44
C ALA A 61 -43.22 58.26 17.76
N LYS A 62 -42.19 57.45 18.05
CA LYS A 62 -41.25 57.67 19.16
C LYS A 62 -40.21 58.76 18.87
N GLY A 63 -39.90 59.04 17.60
CA GLY A 63 -39.03 60.14 17.15
C GLY A 63 -39.67 61.52 17.30
N ALA A 64 -40.99 61.63 17.18
CA ALA A 64 -41.74 62.88 17.35
C ALA A 64 -41.64 63.51 18.76
N PRO A 65 -41.73 62.76 19.88
CA PRO A 65 -41.44 63.29 21.22
C PRO A 65 -39.94 63.44 21.51
N ALA A 66 -39.07 62.65 20.87
CA ALA A 66 -37.61 62.80 21.00
C ALA A 66 -37.10 64.13 20.39
N ALA A 67 -37.74 64.63 19.34
CA ALA A 67 -37.42 65.93 18.73
C ALA A 67 -37.71 67.13 19.65
N LYS A 68 -38.62 67.00 20.63
CA LYS A 68 -38.93 68.05 21.63
C LYS A 68 -38.02 68.01 22.87
N ALA A 69 -37.30 66.91 23.10
CA ALA A 69 -36.30 66.77 24.17
C ALA A 69 -34.86 67.16 23.72
N ALA A 70 -34.72 67.61 22.47
CA ALA A 70 -33.45 67.92 21.80
C ALA A 70 -32.46 68.80 22.59
N PRO A 71 -32.86 69.86 23.33
CA PRO A 71 -31.88 70.70 24.04
C PRO A 71 -31.37 70.10 25.35
N ALA A 72 -32.11 69.20 26.00
CA ALA A 72 -31.66 68.48 27.21
C ALA A 72 -30.91 67.17 26.87
N ALA A 73 -31.08 66.66 25.66
CA ALA A 73 -30.44 65.44 25.16
C ALA A 73 -29.06 65.67 24.51
N ALA A 74 -28.64 66.93 24.29
CA ALA A 74 -27.36 67.27 23.68
C ALA A 74 -26.14 66.61 24.38
N PRO A 75 -25.96 66.70 25.72
CA PRO A 75 -24.85 66.03 26.40
C PRO A 75 -24.95 64.50 26.37
N ALA A 76 -26.17 63.95 26.41
CA ALA A 76 -26.40 62.51 26.29
C ALA A 76 -26.08 61.99 24.86
N SER A 77 -26.34 62.81 23.83
CA SER A 77 -26.05 62.49 22.44
C SER A 77 -24.53 62.43 22.16
N ASP A 78 -23.75 63.30 22.79
CA ASP A 78 -22.30 63.29 22.64
C ASP A 78 -21.63 62.14 23.42
N ALA A 79 -22.19 61.76 24.57
CA ALA A 79 -21.80 60.54 25.27
C ALA A 79 -22.08 59.28 24.44
N LEU A 80 -23.28 59.18 23.85
CA LEU A 80 -23.66 58.06 22.98
C LEU A 80 -22.80 57.98 21.71
N LYS A 81 -22.44 59.12 21.09
CA LYS A 81 -21.51 59.15 19.95
C LYS A 81 -20.11 58.65 20.34
N LYS A 82 -19.62 59.02 21.53
CA LYS A 82 -18.34 58.52 22.07
C LYS A 82 -18.37 57.02 22.32
N ASP A 83 -19.44 56.49 22.88
CA ASP A 83 -19.60 55.05 23.11
C ASP A 83 -19.76 54.27 21.80
N LEU A 84 -20.45 54.84 20.81
CA LEU A 84 -20.55 54.25 19.48
C LEU A 84 -19.19 54.23 18.77
N ALA A 85 -18.42 55.32 18.83
CA ALA A 85 -17.06 55.35 18.31
C ALA A 85 -16.13 54.35 19.03
N ARG A 86 -16.24 54.23 20.36
CA ARG A 86 -15.48 53.25 21.15
C ARG A 86 -15.84 51.82 20.78
N SER A 87 -17.13 51.48 20.70
CA SER A 87 -17.58 50.14 20.30
C SER A 87 -17.22 49.79 18.85
N GLN A 88 -17.32 50.75 17.92
CA GLN A 88 -16.81 50.58 16.55
C GLN A 88 -15.31 50.30 16.53
N SER A 89 -14.52 51.02 17.33
CA SER A 89 -13.08 50.77 17.44
C SER A 89 -12.76 49.39 18.02
N GLN A 90 -13.52 48.93 19.01
CA GLN A 90 -13.37 47.59 19.60
C GLN A 90 -13.73 46.50 18.60
N LEU A 91 -14.83 46.65 17.85
CA LEU A 91 -15.21 45.71 16.78
C LEU A 91 -14.17 45.66 15.66
N ALA A 92 -13.59 46.80 15.29
CA ALA A 92 -12.51 46.84 14.30
C ALA A 92 -11.25 46.10 14.79
N GLN A 93 -10.87 46.27 16.06
CA GLN A 93 -9.74 45.54 16.66
C GLN A 93 -10.01 44.03 16.75
N GLU A 94 -11.22 43.62 17.16
CA GLU A 94 -11.56 42.20 17.25
C GLU A 94 -11.57 41.53 15.87
N ARG A 95 -12.06 42.23 14.83
CA ARG A 95 -11.99 41.76 13.44
C ARG A 95 -10.55 41.60 12.97
N ALA A 96 -9.70 42.59 13.22
CA ALA A 96 -8.28 42.53 12.86
C ALA A 96 -7.58 41.36 13.57
N GLN A 97 -7.86 41.13 14.86
CA GLN A 97 -7.32 39.96 15.57
C GLN A 97 -7.83 38.64 14.99
N ARG A 98 -9.13 38.51 14.69
CA ARG A 98 -9.68 37.31 14.07
C ARG A 98 -9.09 37.03 12.70
N GLU A 99 -8.85 38.06 11.89
CA GLU A 99 -8.18 37.93 10.60
C GLU A 99 -6.72 37.46 10.76
N GLN A 100 -5.99 37.99 11.74
CA GLN A 100 -4.63 37.52 12.05
C GLN A 100 -4.61 36.05 12.49
N LEU A 101 -5.49 35.67 13.43
CA LEU A 101 -5.64 34.29 13.88
C LEU A 101 -6.03 33.33 12.74
N ALA A 102 -6.93 33.77 11.86
CA ALA A 102 -7.32 32.99 10.68
C ALA A 102 -6.14 32.82 9.70
N GLN A 103 -5.34 33.87 9.49
CA GLN A 103 -4.12 33.79 8.66
C GLN A 103 -3.06 32.87 9.28
N GLU A 104 -2.85 32.93 10.59
CA GLU A 104 -1.96 31.99 11.29
C GLU A 104 -2.44 30.55 11.20
N GLN A 105 -3.74 30.29 11.41
CA GLN A 105 -4.31 28.96 11.20
C GLN A 105 -4.12 28.47 9.76
N GLN A 106 -4.36 29.33 8.76
CA GLN A 106 -4.16 28.99 7.37
C GLN A 106 -2.68 28.63 7.07
N ARG A 107 -1.74 29.40 7.61
CA ARG A 107 -0.30 29.11 7.47
C ARG A 107 0.10 27.83 8.18
N SER A 108 -0.41 27.60 9.40
CA SER A 108 -0.09 26.39 10.17
C SER A 108 -0.62 25.13 9.49
N THR A 109 -1.83 25.19 8.92
CA THR A 109 -2.44 24.08 8.19
C THR A 109 -1.73 23.80 6.86
N ALA A 110 -1.34 24.85 6.12
CA ALA A 110 -0.51 24.70 4.92
C ALA A 110 0.84 24.05 5.25
N ALA A 111 1.54 24.54 6.27
CA ALA A 111 2.81 23.96 6.71
C ALA A 111 2.67 22.49 7.17
N ALA A 112 1.58 22.15 7.87
CA ALA A 112 1.28 20.77 8.26
C ALA A 112 1.00 19.87 7.04
N GLN A 113 0.32 20.37 6.01
CA GLN A 113 0.07 19.64 4.77
C GLN A 113 1.36 19.40 3.98
N GLU A 114 2.24 20.41 3.88
CA GLU A 114 3.55 20.26 3.23
C GLU A 114 4.45 19.27 3.98
N ALA A 115 4.48 19.35 5.31
CA ALA A 115 5.19 18.37 6.15
C ALA A 115 4.64 16.96 5.97
N ALA A 116 3.31 16.79 5.91
CA ALA A 116 2.69 15.49 5.66
C ALA A 116 3.02 14.95 4.25
N ALA A 117 3.02 15.81 3.23
CA ALA A 117 3.34 15.45 1.86
C ALA A 117 4.82 15.02 1.73
N SER A 118 5.75 15.76 2.32
CA SER A 118 7.17 15.41 2.31
C SER A 118 7.42 14.09 3.06
N LEU A 119 6.79 13.89 4.22
CA LEU A 119 6.87 12.63 4.97
C LEU A 119 6.35 11.44 4.15
N ALA A 120 5.25 11.62 3.42
CA ALA A 120 4.71 10.59 2.53
C ALA A 120 5.69 10.27 1.39
N GLN A 121 6.31 11.28 0.79
CA GLN A 121 7.36 11.10 -0.24
C GLN A 121 8.56 10.34 0.31
N TYR A 122 9.07 10.69 1.49
CA TYR A 122 10.18 9.97 2.12
C TYR A 122 9.84 8.51 2.43
N ARG A 123 8.62 8.24 2.90
CA ARG A 123 8.14 6.87 3.12
C ARG A 123 8.06 6.09 1.82
N GLN A 124 7.54 6.69 0.76
CA GLN A 124 7.48 6.06 -0.56
C GLN A 124 8.89 5.77 -1.11
N ALA A 125 9.80 6.73 -1.04
CA ALA A 125 11.19 6.54 -1.46
C ALA A 125 11.88 5.43 -0.66
N SER A 126 11.72 5.42 0.66
CA SER A 126 12.26 4.37 1.53
C SER A 126 11.68 2.99 1.20
N ALA A 127 10.37 2.90 0.92
CA ALA A 127 9.73 1.65 0.52
C ALA A 127 10.27 1.16 -0.84
N GLN A 128 10.45 2.07 -1.80
CA GLN A 128 11.03 1.75 -3.11
C GLN A 128 12.48 1.27 -3.00
N LEU A 129 13.31 1.93 -2.20
CA LEU A 129 14.70 1.52 -1.93
C LEU A 129 14.77 0.14 -1.27
N THR A 130 13.86 -0.14 -0.34
CA THR A 130 13.78 -1.45 0.31
C THR A 130 13.33 -2.53 -0.69
N ALA A 131 12.37 -2.21 -1.55
CA ALA A 131 11.88 -3.14 -2.57
C ALA A 131 12.96 -3.44 -3.62
N SER A 132 13.67 -2.42 -4.11
CA SER A 132 14.75 -2.61 -5.08
C SER A 132 15.93 -3.36 -4.47
N GLY A 133 16.27 -3.10 -3.20
CA GLY A 133 17.28 -3.88 -2.48
C GLY A 133 16.95 -5.36 -2.43
N LYS A 134 15.72 -5.72 -2.06
CA LYS A 134 15.26 -7.12 -2.05
C LYS A 134 15.26 -7.77 -3.44
N GLN A 135 14.89 -7.03 -4.48
CA GLN A 135 14.96 -7.52 -5.86
C GLN A 135 16.40 -7.82 -6.27
N LEU A 136 17.33 -6.91 -5.97
CA LEU A 136 18.74 -7.09 -6.31
C LEU A 136 19.37 -8.26 -5.53
N GLU A 137 19.01 -8.45 -4.26
CA GLU A 137 19.44 -9.60 -3.48
C GLU A 137 18.90 -10.92 -4.06
N ALA A 138 17.62 -10.96 -4.44
CA ALA A 138 17.03 -12.12 -5.08
C ALA A 138 17.70 -12.45 -6.43
N GLU A 139 18.00 -11.44 -7.25
CA GLU A 139 18.74 -11.61 -8.50
C GLU A 139 20.16 -12.11 -8.25
N ARG A 140 20.86 -11.59 -7.23
CA ARG A 140 22.18 -12.09 -6.86
C ARG A 140 22.16 -13.54 -6.45
N VAL A 141 21.22 -13.95 -5.59
CA VAL A 141 21.08 -15.36 -5.18
C VAL A 141 20.76 -16.24 -6.39
N ARG A 142 19.91 -15.77 -7.30
CA ARG A 142 19.59 -16.51 -8.54
C ARG A 142 20.83 -16.70 -9.41
N LEU A 143 21.57 -15.62 -9.69
CA LEU A 143 22.77 -15.65 -10.51
C LEU A 143 23.88 -16.48 -9.87
N ASP A 144 24.06 -16.40 -8.55
CA ASP A 144 25.04 -17.23 -7.83
C ASP A 144 24.69 -18.73 -7.92
N GLY A 145 23.40 -19.06 -7.83
CA GLY A 145 22.88 -20.40 -8.08
C GLY A 145 23.15 -20.88 -9.52
N GLU A 146 22.89 -20.03 -10.52
CA GLU A 146 23.17 -20.32 -11.93
C GLU A 146 24.67 -20.56 -12.17
N VAL A 147 25.54 -19.69 -11.64
CA VAL A 147 26.99 -19.82 -11.76
C VAL A 147 27.49 -21.10 -11.09
N THR A 148 26.97 -21.43 -9.90
CA THR A 148 27.32 -22.67 -9.20
C THR A 148 26.89 -23.89 -9.98
N ALA A 149 25.68 -23.90 -10.54
CA ALA A 149 25.19 -24.99 -11.38
C ALA A 149 26.04 -25.16 -12.64
N GLN A 150 26.38 -24.06 -13.33
CA GLN A 150 27.24 -24.09 -14.52
C GLN A 150 28.66 -24.57 -14.20
N ARG A 151 29.26 -24.12 -13.09
CA ARG A 151 30.57 -24.62 -12.64
C ARG A 151 30.53 -26.11 -12.34
N GLY A 152 29.47 -26.58 -11.68
CA GLY A 152 29.27 -28.01 -11.43
C GLY A 152 29.11 -28.82 -12.72
N ALA A 153 28.40 -28.28 -13.72
CA ALA A 153 28.26 -28.89 -15.03
C ALA A 153 29.60 -28.99 -15.77
N LEU A 154 30.39 -27.91 -15.77
CA LEU A 154 31.71 -27.87 -16.39
C LEU A 154 32.66 -28.88 -15.73
N ALA A 155 32.74 -28.91 -14.40
CA ALA A 155 33.58 -29.86 -13.68
C ALA A 155 33.21 -31.33 -13.99
N ARG A 156 31.91 -31.63 -14.10
CA ARG A 156 31.44 -32.96 -14.52
C ARG A 156 31.84 -33.27 -15.97
N CYS A 157 31.70 -32.30 -16.87
CA CYS A 157 32.09 -32.44 -18.26
C CYS A 157 33.59 -32.70 -18.40
N GLU A 158 34.43 -31.93 -17.68
CA GLU A 158 35.88 -32.11 -17.64
C GLU A 158 36.27 -33.50 -17.10
N SER A 159 35.65 -33.93 -15.99
CA SER A 159 35.89 -35.27 -15.44
C SER A 159 35.52 -36.39 -16.42
N LYS A 160 34.36 -36.26 -17.09
CA LYS A 160 33.89 -37.21 -18.10
C LYS A 160 34.79 -37.21 -19.34
N ASN A 161 35.26 -36.05 -19.78
CA ASN A 161 36.20 -35.92 -20.88
C ASN A 161 37.54 -36.62 -20.56
N ALA A 162 38.09 -36.39 -19.36
CA ALA A 162 39.29 -37.06 -18.89
C ALA A 162 39.11 -38.59 -18.84
N GLN A 163 37.97 -39.08 -18.34
CA GLN A 163 37.62 -40.51 -18.34
C GLN A 163 37.60 -41.08 -19.76
N LEU A 164 36.90 -40.43 -20.69
CA LEU A 164 36.82 -40.87 -22.08
C LEU A 164 38.19 -40.88 -22.76
N TYR A 165 39.03 -39.87 -22.50
CA TYR A 165 40.37 -39.81 -23.06
C TYR A 165 41.27 -40.93 -22.52
N ALA A 166 41.21 -41.23 -21.22
CA ALA A 166 41.92 -42.35 -20.62
C ALA A 166 41.46 -43.69 -21.20
N THR A 167 40.15 -43.95 -21.29
CA THR A 167 39.61 -45.15 -21.96
C THR A 167 40.09 -45.24 -23.42
N GLY A 168 40.12 -44.12 -24.13
CA GLY A 168 40.62 -44.06 -25.50
C GLY A 168 42.10 -44.46 -25.61
N GLN A 169 42.95 -43.98 -24.69
CA GLN A 169 44.35 -44.38 -24.63
C GLN A 169 44.52 -45.85 -24.27
N GLU A 170 43.71 -46.39 -23.34
CA GLU A 170 43.72 -47.81 -22.99
C GLU A 170 43.38 -48.69 -24.20
N ILE A 171 42.39 -48.29 -25.01
CA ILE A 171 42.03 -49.00 -26.25
C ILE A 171 43.18 -48.95 -27.26
N LEU A 172 43.82 -47.80 -27.45
CA LEU A 172 44.96 -47.65 -28.36
C LEU A 172 46.14 -48.51 -27.91
N HIS A 173 46.50 -48.47 -26.62
CA HIS A 173 47.57 -49.28 -26.06
C HIS A 173 47.25 -50.78 -26.12
N ALA A 174 46.00 -51.18 -25.92
CA ALA A 174 45.57 -52.57 -26.09
C ALA A 174 45.75 -53.04 -27.54
N TYR A 175 45.48 -52.15 -28.52
CA TYR A 175 45.70 -52.44 -29.94
C TYR A 175 47.20 -52.48 -30.30
N GLU A 176 48.02 -51.62 -29.72
CA GLU A 176 49.49 -51.64 -29.92
C GLU A 176 50.14 -52.90 -29.33
N GLY A 177 49.59 -53.44 -28.24
CA GLY A 177 50.05 -54.69 -27.62
C GLY A 177 49.54 -55.97 -28.29
N LEU A 178 48.66 -55.87 -29.30
CA LEU A 178 48.13 -57.02 -30.04
C LEU A 178 49.13 -57.48 -31.12
N ASP A 179 49.96 -58.46 -30.78
CA ASP A 179 50.92 -59.05 -31.70
C ASP A 179 50.25 -59.94 -32.77
N VAL A 180 50.89 -60.06 -33.95
CA VAL A 180 50.45 -60.93 -35.05
C VAL A 180 50.29 -62.39 -34.61
N LEU A 181 51.08 -62.83 -33.60
CA LEU A 181 50.99 -64.16 -33.01
C LEU A 181 49.69 -64.36 -32.20
N ASP A 182 49.18 -63.32 -31.55
CA ASP A 182 47.93 -63.37 -30.80
C ASP A 182 46.71 -63.36 -31.72
N VAL A 183 46.78 -62.63 -32.85
CA VAL A 183 45.78 -62.69 -33.92
C VAL A 183 45.74 -64.09 -34.56
N MET A 184 46.89 -64.75 -34.74
CA MET A 184 46.94 -66.14 -35.22
C MET A 184 46.36 -67.15 -34.21
N ARG A 185 46.65 -67.02 -32.91
CA ARG A 185 46.04 -67.87 -31.87
C ARG A 185 44.52 -67.70 -31.81
N ALA A 186 44.03 -66.46 -31.93
CA ALA A 186 42.60 -66.17 -31.92
C ALA A 186 41.84 -66.74 -33.14
N ARG A 187 42.54 -67.00 -34.25
CA ARG A 187 41.97 -67.61 -35.47
C ARG A 187 41.94 -69.14 -35.47
N GLN A 188 42.53 -69.81 -34.48
CA GLN A 188 42.48 -71.27 -34.43
C GLN A 188 41.08 -71.78 -34.03
N PRO A 189 40.57 -72.85 -34.67
CA PRO A 189 39.20 -73.35 -34.49
C PRO A 189 38.86 -73.85 -33.08
N PHE A 190 39.85 -74.03 -32.19
CA PHE A 190 39.68 -74.46 -30.79
C PHE A 190 39.88 -73.34 -29.75
N ALA A 191 40.11 -72.10 -30.18
CA ALA A 191 40.38 -70.98 -29.28
C ALA A 191 39.09 -70.32 -28.74
N ALA A 192 38.11 -71.11 -28.31
CA ALA A 192 36.83 -70.58 -27.78
C ALA A 192 37.05 -69.61 -26.61
N GLN A 193 38.03 -69.90 -25.74
CA GLN A 193 38.38 -69.03 -24.62
C GLN A 193 38.96 -67.67 -25.05
N SER A 194 39.67 -67.57 -26.18
CA SER A 194 40.21 -66.29 -26.64
C SER A 194 39.12 -65.41 -27.25
N ARG A 195 38.12 -66.00 -27.91
CA ARG A 195 36.96 -65.27 -28.43
C ARG A 195 36.14 -64.64 -27.29
N VAL A 196 35.84 -65.41 -26.24
CA VAL A 196 35.12 -64.91 -25.06
C VAL A 196 35.89 -63.77 -24.38
N LYS A 197 37.22 -63.89 -24.24
CA LYS A 197 38.06 -62.82 -23.67
C LYS A 197 38.01 -61.53 -24.48
N LEU A 198 38.08 -61.62 -25.82
CA LEU A 198 37.99 -60.45 -26.69
C LEU A 198 36.60 -59.79 -26.61
N GLU A 199 35.54 -60.57 -26.51
CA GLU A 199 34.18 -60.07 -26.33
C GLU A 199 34.00 -59.40 -24.96
N GLN A 200 34.58 -59.96 -23.90
CA GLN A 200 34.56 -59.37 -22.56
C GLN A 200 35.34 -58.04 -22.50
N ILE A 201 36.48 -57.96 -23.17
CA ILE A 201 37.25 -56.72 -23.31
C ILE A 201 36.46 -55.67 -24.10
N ALA A 202 35.83 -56.06 -25.21
CA ALA A 202 34.99 -55.17 -26.01
C ALA A 202 33.78 -54.65 -25.21
N GLN A 203 33.13 -55.51 -24.41
CA GLN A 203 32.06 -55.11 -23.49
C GLN A 203 32.57 -54.14 -22.43
N GLN A 204 33.70 -54.43 -21.79
CA GLN A 204 34.28 -53.58 -20.74
C GLN A 204 34.60 -52.17 -21.25
N TYR A 205 35.23 -52.05 -22.43
CA TYR A 205 35.48 -50.74 -23.04
C TYR A 205 34.19 -50.05 -23.50
N GLY A 206 33.22 -50.81 -23.99
CA GLY A 206 31.88 -50.30 -24.31
C GLY A 206 31.19 -49.69 -23.10
N ASP A 207 31.25 -50.37 -21.95
CA ASP A 207 30.70 -49.90 -20.68
C ASP A 207 31.42 -48.64 -20.19
N GLN A 208 32.75 -48.60 -20.25
CA GLN A 208 33.53 -47.43 -19.86
C GLN A 208 33.25 -46.21 -20.75
N LEU A 209 33.17 -46.40 -22.07
CA LEU A 209 32.79 -45.33 -23.03
C LEU A 209 31.37 -44.84 -22.78
N TYR A 210 30.44 -45.75 -22.50
CA TYR A 210 29.06 -45.41 -22.19
C TYR A 210 28.95 -44.63 -20.87
N GLN A 211 29.61 -45.10 -19.81
CA GLN A 211 29.66 -44.44 -18.51
C GLN A 211 30.37 -43.10 -18.56
N GLY A 212 31.42 -42.97 -19.39
CA GLY A 212 32.19 -41.74 -19.59
C GLY A 212 31.44 -40.66 -20.39
N ARG A 213 30.32 -40.99 -21.04
CA ARG A 213 29.55 -40.02 -21.82
C ARG A 213 28.93 -38.95 -20.91
N PHE A 214 29.14 -37.68 -21.25
CA PHE A 214 28.46 -36.58 -20.59
C PHE A 214 27.02 -36.44 -21.10
N ASP A 215 26.06 -36.34 -20.17
CA ASP A 215 24.65 -36.06 -20.44
C ASP A 215 24.22 -34.76 -19.75
N ALA A 216 23.89 -33.75 -20.55
CA ALA A 216 23.44 -32.45 -20.07
C ALA A 216 22.11 -32.54 -19.29
N ARG A 217 21.24 -33.50 -19.61
CA ARG A 217 19.93 -33.65 -18.96
C ARG A 217 20.06 -34.20 -17.54
N GLN A 218 21.03 -35.09 -17.32
CA GLN A 218 21.38 -35.59 -15.98
C GLN A 218 21.99 -34.50 -15.09
N THR A 219 22.61 -33.50 -15.73
CA THR A 219 23.23 -32.35 -15.07
C THR A 219 22.18 -31.32 -14.61
N GLU A 220 21.11 -31.13 -15.38
CA GLU A 220 19.95 -30.29 -15.02
C GLU A 220 19.07 -30.92 -13.94
N ALA A 221 18.86 -32.25 -13.99
CA ALA A 221 18.08 -32.97 -12.98
C ALA A 221 18.73 -32.94 -11.58
N ALA A 222 20.07 -32.94 -11.50
CA ALA A 222 20.80 -32.84 -10.23
C ALA A 222 20.93 -31.40 -9.70
N ALA A 223 20.69 -30.38 -10.53
CA ALA A 223 20.79 -28.97 -10.15
C ALA A 223 19.47 -28.38 -9.62
N THR A 224 18.36 -29.12 -9.71
CA THR A 224 17.07 -28.69 -9.14
C THR A 224 17.08 -28.99 -7.63
N PRO A 225 17.06 -27.99 -6.74
CA PRO A 225 16.98 -28.25 -5.31
C PRO A 225 15.61 -28.88 -5.01
N ALA A 226 15.61 -29.99 -4.28
CA ALA A 226 14.38 -30.56 -3.74
C ALA A 226 13.61 -29.48 -2.96
N ALA A 227 12.37 -29.22 -3.35
CA ALA A 227 11.49 -28.26 -2.71
C ALA A 227 11.41 -28.53 -1.20
N PRO A 228 11.45 -27.50 -0.33
CA PRO A 228 11.35 -27.70 1.11
C PRO A 228 9.95 -28.27 1.43
N ALA A 229 9.93 -29.34 2.22
CA ALA A 229 8.71 -29.99 2.66
C ALA A 229 7.82 -29.01 3.44
N PRO A 230 6.50 -29.02 3.23
CA PRO A 230 5.57 -28.21 4.03
C PRO A 230 5.59 -28.71 5.48
N GLN A 231 5.79 -27.79 6.42
CA GLN A 231 5.51 -28.00 7.84
C GLN A 231 4.04 -27.70 8.15
#